data_AF-A0A0N4UTY7-F1
#
_entry.id   AF-A0A0N4UTY7-F1
#
_cell.length_a   1.000
_cell.length_b   1.000
_cell.length_c   1.000
_cell.angle_alpha   90.00
_cell.angle_beta   90.00
_cell.angle_gamma   90.00
#
_symmetry.space_group_name_H-M   'P 1'
#
loop_
_entity.id
_entity.type
_entity.pdbx_description
1 polymer ?
#
loop_
_entity_poly.entity_id
_entity_poly.type
_entity_poly.pdbx_seq_one_letter_code
_entity_poly.pdbx_strand_id
1 'polypeptide(L)'
;MTVRFVKEYCDNVRYIIVTDDDVLINLWEVINTLEVYSGIKQPREELERTIFCYVFYHLKAIRDPKNRWYVSKADFPDDYMKNYCFAMITIIPRQLIGNMFRALKNATYSNFDDYFLTGELATKAGAKFKDFSSKALHHTIKKNRSGFLHRRIYFQETETIEQAEEMWNELKNGYYSRKEKYKEDKEWTGF
;
A
#
# COMPACT_ATOMS: atom_id res chain seq x y z
N MET A 1 -16.42 3.30 2.57
CA MET A 1 -16.64 2.43 3.75
C MET A 1 -15.41 2.38 4.68
N THR A 2 -14.22 2.06 4.15
CA THR A 2 -12.95 1.91 4.90
C THR A 2 -12.64 3.05 5.88
N VAL A 3 -12.64 4.30 5.40
CA VAL A 3 -12.27 5.48 6.23
C VAL A 3 -13.20 5.62 7.46
N ARG A 4 -14.50 5.42 7.26
CA ARG A 4 -15.50 5.50 8.34
C ARG A 4 -15.28 4.37 9.34
N PHE A 5 -15.15 3.13 8.88
CA PHE A 5 -14.95 1.97 9.74
C PHE A 5 -13.72 2.14 10.65
N VAL A 6 -12.58 2.51 10.05
CA VAL A 6 -11.34 2.72 10.81
C VAL A 6 -11.48 3.88 11.82
N LYS A 7 -12.18 4.95 11.43
CA LYS A 7 -12.42 6.10 12.31
C LYS A 7 -13.30 5.75 13.51
N GLU A 8 -14.24 4.84 13.35
CA GLU A 8 -15.22 4.46 14.39
C GLU A 8 -14.71 3.32 15.29
N TYR A 9 -13.92 2.38 14.74
CA TYR A 9 -13.64 1.11 15.43
C TYR A 9 -12.15 0.78 15.63
N CYS A 10 -11.22 1.55 15.06
CA CYS A 10 -9.80 1.20 15.07
C CYS A 10 -8.94 2.30 15.72
N ASP A 11 -9.18 2.68 16.98
CA ASP A 11 -8.43 3.77 17.62
C ASP A 11 -6.99 3.40 18.02
N ASN A 12 -6.70 2.12 18.26
CA ASN A 12 -5.41 1.65 18.80
C ASN A 12 -4.52 0.98 17.75
N VAL A 13 -4.42 1.56 16.55
CA VAL A 13 -3.55 1.06 15.47
C VAL A 13 -2.64 2.17 14.96
N ARG A 14 -1.45 1.82 14.47
CA ARG A 14 -0.50 2.81 13.91
C ARG A 14 -0.72 3.03 12.42
N TYR A 15 -0.93 1.94 11.69
CA TYR A 15 -1.12 1.93 10.25
C TYR A 15 -2.31 1.04 9.89
N ILE A 16 -2.95 1.34 8.78
CA ILE A 16 -3.94 0.51 8.11
C ILE A 16 -3.36 0.07 6.78
N ILE A 17 -3.48 -1.21 6.45
CA ILE A 17 -3.16 -1.71 5.12
C ILE A 17 -4.49 -2.00 4.42
N VAL A 18 -4.69 -1.40 3.26
CA VAL A 18 -5.77 -1.69 2.33
C VAL A 18 -5.15 -2.37 1.12
N THR A 19 -5.71 -3.50 0.71
CA THR A 19 -5.16 -4.41 -0.31
C THR A 19 -6.31 -5.21 -0.92
N ASP A 20 -6.07 -5.79 -2.08
CA ASP A 20 -6.96 -6.75 -2.72
C ASP A 20 -6.76 -8.17 -2.14
N ASP A 21 -7.74 -9.05 -2.33
CA ASP A 21 -7.76 -10.42 -1.79
C ASP A 21 -6.87 -11.40 -2.55
N ASP A 22 -6.35 -10.99 -3.70
CA ASP A 22 -5.38 -11.70 -4.52
C ASP A 22 -3.94 -11.24 -4.29
N VAL A 23 -3.67 -10.45 -3.24
CA VAL A 23 -2.32 -9.92 -2.94
C VAL A 23 -1.69 -10.61 -1.73
N LEU A 24 -0.53 -11.24 -1.94
CA LEU A 24 0.31 -11.76 -0.88
C LEU A 24 1.26 -10.68 -0.34
N ILE A 25 1.33 -10.57 0.99
CA ILE A 25 2.11 -9.54 1.68
C ILE A 25 3.25 -10.16 2.50
N ASN A 26 4.48 -9.72 2.25
CA ASN A 26 5.61 -9.99 3.13
C ASN A 26 5.59 -9.02 4.31
N LEU A 27 4.75 -9.34 5.30
CA LEU A 27 4.48 -8.45 6.44
C LEU A 27 5.74 -8.15 7.28
N TRP A 28 6.71 -9.06 7.32
CA TRP A 28 7.98 -8.83 8.02
C TRP A 28 8.76 -7.66 7.43
N GLU A 29 8.86 -7.57 6.10
CA GLU A 29 9.54 -6.45 5.43
C GLU A 29 8.77 -5.15 5.57
N VAL A 30 7.43 -5.22 5.50
CA VAL A 30 6.58 -4.05 5.66
C VAL A 30 6.78 -3.44 7.05
N ILE A 31 6.70 -4.25 8.10
CA ILE A 31 6.92 -3.79 9.49
C ILE A 31 8.31 -3.20 9.66
N ASN A 32 9.36 -3.92 9.23
CA ASN A 32 10.74 -3.44 9.33
C ASN A 32 10.92 -2.09 8.60
N THR A 33 10.34 -1.95 7.41
CA THR A 33 10.41 -0.71 6.62
C THR A 33 9.71 0.46 7.34
N LEU A 34 8.52 0.22 7.90
CA LEU A 34 7.75 1.24 8.63
C LEU A 34 8.44 1.64 9.94
N GLU A 35 9.06 0.69 10.64
CA GLU A 35 9.86 0.95 11.85
C GLU A 35 11.09 1.80 11.54
N VAL A 36 11.86 1.42 10.52
CA VAL A 36 13.01 2.20 10.05
C VAL A 36 12.58 3.61 9.65
N TYR A 37 11.51 3.74 8.86
CA TYR A 37 11.00 5.04 8.44
C TYR A 37 10.58 5.92 9.61
N SER A 38 9.93 5.34 10.61
CA SER A 38 9.51 6.04 11.84
C SER A 38 10.70 6.45 12.73
N GLY A 39 11.84 5.76 12.62
CA GLY A 39 13.07 6.09 13.35
C GLY A 39 13.93 7.18 12.71
N ILE A 40 13.69 7.54 11.44
CA ILE A 40 14.38 8.65 10.78
C ILE A 40 13.93 9.97 11.41
N LYS A 41 14.86 10.91 11.61
CA LYS A 41 14.56 12.28 12.06
C LYS A 41 13.75 13.04 10.98
N GLN A 42 12.45 12.82 10.96
CA GLN A 42 11.46 13.56 10.17
C GLN A 42 10.51 14.31 11.10
N PRO A 43 9.93 15.44 10.66
CA PRO A 43 8.85 16.08 11.40
C PRO A 43 7.72 15.08 11.65
N ARG A 44 7.19 15.05 12.88
CA ARG A 44 6.10 14.15 13.27
C ARG A 44 4.89 14.23 12.32
N GLU A 45 4.56 15.45 11.90
CA GLU A 45 3.47 15.72 10.96
C GLU A 45 3.68 15.06 9.59
N GLU A 46 4.92 14.89 9.15
CA GLU A 46 5.24 14.20 7.90
C GLU A 46 5.04 12.69 8.02
N LEU A 47 5.46 12.09 9.14
CA LEU A 47 5.23 10.67 9.42
C LEU A 47 3.73 10.35 9.50
N GLU A 48 2.96 11.20 10.19
CA GLU A 48 1.52 11.02 10.40
C GLU A 48 0.65 11.27 9.15
N ARG A 49 1.25 11.77 8.06
CA ARG A 49 0.54 12.08 6.80
C ARG A 49 1.08 11.32 5.58
N THR A 50 2.14 10.53 5.73
CA THR A 50 2.73 9.81 4.60
C THR A 50 2.05 8.46 4.38
N ILE A 51 1.38 8.32 3.24
CA ILE A 51 0.83 7.07 2.73
C ILE A 51 1.92 6.34 1.93
N PHE A 52 2.07 5.04 2.12
CA PHE A 52 2.97 4.20 1.35
C PHE A 52 2.17 3.36 0.36
N CYS A 53 2.46 3.48 -0.94
CA CYS A 53 1.73 2.77 -1.97
C CYS A 53 2.48 2.77 -3.31
N TYR A 54 2.04 1.96 -4.26
CA TYR A 54 2.41 2.21 -5.66
C TYR A 54 1.71 3.50 -6.09
N VAL A 55 2.47 4.55 -6.39
CA VAL A 55 1.92 5.85 -6.78
C VAL A 55 1.72 5.94 -8.29
N PHE A 56 0.50 6.27 -8.70
CA PHE A 56 0.20 6.75 -10.03
C PHE A 56 0.36 8.27 -10.08
N TYR A 57 1.36 8.72 -10.85
CA TYR A 57 1.66 10.14 -10.99
C TYR A 57 0.92 10.74 -12.18
N HIS A 58 0.09 11.75 -11.90
CA HIS A 58 -0.56 12.58 -12.92
C HIS A 58 -1.10 11.78 -14.13
N LEU A 59 -1.84 10.70 -13.88
CA LEU A 59 -2.37 9.88 -14.97
C LEU A 59 -3.37 10.66 -15.79
N LYS A 60 -3.29 10.52 -17.12
CA LYS A 60 -4.24 11.14 -18.04
C LYS A 60 -5.58 10.41 -17.92
N ALA A 61 -6.66 11.17 -17.70
CA ALA A 61 -8.00 10.62 -17.66
C ALA A 61 -8.36 9.99 -19.02
N ILE A 62 -8.77 8.73 -19.01
CA ILE A 62 -9.07 7.99 -20.24
C ILE A 62 -10.43 8.41 -20.76
N ARG A 63 -10.45 8.94 -21.99
CA ARG A 63 -11.66 9.51 -22.63
C ARG A 63 -12.24 8.63 -23.73
N ASP A 64 -11.74 7.41 -23.88
CA ASP A 64 -12.28 6.41 -24.81
C ASP A 64 -13.39 5.61 -24.13
N PRO A 65 -14.67 5.72 -24.56
CA PRO A 65 -15.79 4.97 -23.98
C PRO A 65 -15.66 3.45 -24.07
N LYS A 66 -14.75 2.92 -24.91
CA LYS A 66 -14.48 1.48 -25.01
C LYS A 66 -13.51 0.96 -23.94
N ASN A 67 -12.83 1.86 -23.23
CA ASN A 67 -11.90 1.48 -22.19
C ASN A 67 -12.64 1.23 -20.86
N ARG A 68 -12.31 0.15 -20.14
CA ARG A 68 -12.92 -0.16 -18.83
C ARG A 68 -12.71 0.93 -17.77
N TRP A 69 -11.67 1.76 -17.94
CA TRP A 69 -11.35 2.88 -17.06
C TRP A 69 -11.75 4.23 -17.67
N TYR A 70 -12.70 4.22 -18.61
CA TYR A 70 -13.28 5.44 -19.18
C TYR A 70 -13.85 6.35 -18.09
N VAL A 71 -13.58 7.65 -18.19
CA VAL A 71 -14.27 8.66 -17.40
C VAL A 71 -14.70 9.81 -18.30
N SER A 72 -15.95 10.24 -18.16
CA SER A 72 -16.50 11.32 -18.97
C SER A 72 -15.97 12.69 -18.50
N LYS A 73 -15.99 13.69 -19.38
CA LYS A 73 -15.66 15.08 -19.02
C LYS A 73 -16.66 15.69 -18.04
N ALA A 74 -17.89 15.17 -18.01
CA ALA A 74 -18.91 15.61 -17.05
C ALA A 74 -18.59 15.13 -15.64
N ASP A 75 -18.14 13.88 -15.49
CA ASP A 75 -17.80 13.30 -14.18
C ASP A 75 -16.43 13.76 -13.66
N PHE A 76 -15.49 13.98 -14.59
CA PHE A 76 -14.15 14.47 -14.27
C PHE A 76 -13.71 15.49 -15.32
N PRO A 77 -13.82 16.80 -15.04
CA PRO A 77 -13.49 17.85 -16.02
C PRO A 77 -12.00 17.92 -16.39
N ASP A 78 -11.11 17.62 -15.45
CA ASP A 78 -9.66 17.78 -15.62
C ASP A 78 -9.06 16.72 -16.55
N ASP A 79 -8.03 17.05 -17.32
CA ASP A 79 -7.38 16.07 -18.21
C ASP A 79 -6.48 15.08 -17.48
N TYR A 80 -6.06 15.43 -16.26
CA TYR A 80 -5.11 14.65 -15.47
C TYR A 80 -5.65 14.44 -14.07
N MET A 81 -5.57 13.20 -13.61
CA MET A 81 -5.85 12.80 -12.24
C MET A 81 -4.77 13.35 -11.30
N LYS A 82 -5.13 13.63 -10.05
CA LYS A 82 -4.16 13.88 -8.98
C LYS A 82 -3.31 12.63 -8.75
N ASN A 83 -2.18 12.77 -8.07
CA ASN A 83 -1.42 11.60 -7.62
C ASN A 83 -2.29 10.76 -6.69
N TYR A 84 -2.33 9.46 -6.93
CA TYR A 84 -3.12 8.51 -6.15
C TYR A 84 -2.44 7.15 -6.10
N CYS A 85 -2.90 6.29 -5.19
CA CYS A 85 -2.36 4.96 -5.00
C CYS A 85 -3.08 3.96 -5.90
N PHE A 86 -2.32 3.04 -6.50
CA PHE A 86 -2.88 1.87 -7.14
C PHE A 86 -3.52 0.93 -6.10
N ALA A 87 -4.69 0.36 -6.43
CA ALA A 87 -5.52 -0.43 -5.53
C ALA A 87 -4.78 -1.56 -4.79
N MET A 88 -3.81 -2.20 -5.46
CA MET A 88 -3.04 -3.34 -4.95
C MET A 88 -2.45 -3.12 -3.55
N ILE A 89 -1.97 -1.91 -3.22
CA ILE A 89 -1.38 -1.65 -1.91
C ILE A 89 -1.49 -0.18 -1.50
N THR A 90 -2.17 0.04 -0.38
CA THR A 90 -2.18 1.35 0.31
C THR A 90 -1.98 1.19 1.81
N ILE A 91 -0.89 1.75 2.35
CA ILE A 91 -0.62 1.81 3.79
C ILE A 91 -0.88 3.23 4.30
N ILE A 92 -1.88 3.39 5.17
CA ILE A 92 -2.36 4.69 5.66
C ILE A 92 -2.01 4.85 7.15
N PRO A 93 -1.33 5.93 7.56
CA PRO A 93 -1.17 6.26 8.97
C PRO A 93 -2.53 6.50 9.63
N ARG A 94 -2.75 5.93 10.82
CA ARG A 94 -4.04 6.03 11.51
C ARG A 94 -4.43 7.48 11.83
N GLN A 95 -3.44 8.35 12.05
CA GLN A 95 -3.66 9.76 12.38
C GLN A 95 -4.31 10.52 11.21
N LEU A 96 -4.03 10.13 9.96
CA LEU A 96 -4.57 10.75 8.75
C LEU A 96 -6.07 10.45 8.55
N ILE A 97 -6.56 9.31 9.03
CA ILE A 97 -7.94 8.84 8.82
C ILE A 97 -8.98 9.84 9.31
N GLY A 98 -8.72 10.54 10.42
CA GLY A 98 -9.64 11.57 10.92
C GLY A 98 -9.80 12.74 9.97
N ASN A 99 -8.70 13.16 9.32
CA ASN A 99 -8.72 14.23 8.32
C ASN A 99 -9.42 13.75 7.04
N MET A 100 -9.14 12.52 6.61
CA MET A 100 -9.81 11.89 5.46
C MET A 100 -11.32 11.78 5.67
N PHE A 101 -11.76 11.42 6.89
CA PHE A 101 -13.17 11.35 7.23
C PHE A 101 -13.85 12.73 7.16
N ARG A 102 -13.17 13.79 7.63
CA ARG A 102 -13.70 15.16 7.49
C ARG A 102 -13.74 15.64 6.04
N ALA A 103 -12.78 15.20 5.21
CA ALA A 103 -12.73 15.53 3.79
C ALA A 103 -13.93 15.01 3.00
N LEU A 104 -14.59 13.93 3.45
CA LEU A 104 -15.80 13.37 2.82
C LEU A 104 -16.91 14.42 2.59
N LYS A 105 -17.04 15.41 3.49
CA LYS A 105 -18.10 16.44 3.39
C LYS A 105 -18.02 17.26 2.10
N ASN A 106 -16.82 17.47 1.57
CA ASN A 106 -16.55 18.32 0.42
C ASN A 106 -15.79 17.56 -0.68
N ALA A 107 -15.89 16.22 -0.69
CA ALA A 107 -15.22 15.37 -1.67
C ALA A 107 -16.08 15.22 -2.93
N THR A 108 -15.45 15.28 -4.10
CA THR A 108 -16.09 14.90 -5.34
C THR A 108 -16.06 13.38 -5.46
N TYR A 109 -17.23 12.76 -5.53
CA TYR A 109 -17.33 11.32 -5.68
C TYR A 109 -16.70 10.85 -7.00
N SER A 110 -16.02 9.71 -6.97
CA SER A 110 -15.48 9.04 -8.14
C SER A 110 -15.81 7.55 -8.05
N ASN A 111 -16.14 6.93 -9.18
CA ASN A 111 -16.39 5.49 -9.28
C ASN A 111 -15.11 4.64 -9.21
N PHE A 112 -13.94 5.27 -9.26
CA PHE A 112 -12.66 4.59 -9.05
C PHE A 112 -12.33 4.68 -7.56
N ASP A 113 -12.56 3.58 -6.84
CA ASP A 113 -12.44 3.53 -5.38
C ASP A 113 -11.05 3.93 -4.88
N ASP A 114 -9.99 3.53 -5.59
CA ASP A 114 -8.60 3.85 -5.30
C ASP A 114 -8.32 5.35 -5.47
N TYR A 115 -8.80 5.95 -6.56
CA TYR A 115 -8.75 7.40 -6.79
C TYR A 115 -9.59 8.18 -5.77
N PHE A 116 -10.81 7.72 -5.46
CA PHE A 116 -11.64 8.39 -4.47
C PHE A 116 -10.98 8.36 -3.08
N LEU A 117 -10.47 7.20 -2.66
CA LEU A 117 -9.82 7.03 -1.37
C LEU A 117 -8.54 7.88 -1.24
N THR A 118 -7.67 7.87 -2.25
CA THR A 118 -6.34 8.45 -2.13
C THR A 118 -6.16 9.73 -2.95
N GLY A 119 -6.58 9.73 -4.20
CA GLY A 119 -6.54 10.91 -5.08
C GLY A 119 -7.41 12.06 -4.57
N GLU A 120 -8.58 11.76 -4.02
CA GLU A 120 -9.51 12.77 -3.52
C GLU A 120 -9.43 12.94 -1.99
N LEU A 121 -9.78 11.91 -1.20
CA LEU A 121 -9.89 12.05 0.26
C LEU A 121 -8.52 12.26 0.93
N ALA A 122 -7.52 11.46 0.59
CA ALA A 122 -6.19 11.59 1.19
C ALA A 122 -5.51 12.91 0.78
N THR A 123 -5.59 13.30 -0.49
CA THR A 123 -5.06 14.59 -0.95
C THR A 123 -5.71 15.78 -0.21
N LYS A 124 -7.04 15.79 -0.06
CA LYS A 124 -7.74 16.84 0.72
C LYS A 124 -7.37 16.81 2.22
N ALA A 125 -7.00 15.64 2.74
CA ALA A 125 -6.53 15.48 4.11
C ALA A 125 -5.06 15.91 4.31
N GLY A 126 -4.37 16.35 3.25
CA GLY A 126 -2.97 16.77 3.28
C GLY A 126 -1.98 15.59 3.25
N ALA A 127 -2.37 14.46 2.66
CA ALA A 127 -1.50 13.31 2.53
C ALA A 127 -0.27 13.60 1.67
N LYS A 128 0.85 12.98 2.03
CA LYS A 128 2.02 12.80 1.18
C LYS A 128 2.06 11.34 0.74
N PHE A 129 2.71 11.08 -0.40
CA PHE A 129 2.86 9.72 -0.91
C PHE A 129 4.33 9.31 -0.94
N LYS A 130 4.61 8.12 -0.40
CA LYS A 130 5.89 7.43 -0.51
C LYS A 130 5.74 6.27 -1.47
N ASP A 131 6.49 6.33 -2.56
CA ASP A 131 6.37 5.39 -3.66
C ASP A 131 6.99 4.02 -3.35
N PHE A 132 6.14 3.01 -3.35
CA PHE A 132 6.41 1.59 -3.15
C PHE A 132 6.25 0.79 -4.44
N SER A 133 6.18 1.42 -5.61
CA SER A 133 6.14 0.73 -6.92
C SER A 133 7.29 -0.28 -7.09
N SER A 134 8.51 0.07 -6.64
CA SER A 134 9.66 -0.87 -6.63
C SER A 134 9.54 -2.05 -5.66
N LYS A 135 8.54 -2.03 -4.78
CA LYS A 135 8.26 -3.05 -3.76
C LYS A 135 7.00 -3.85 -4.07
N ALA A 136 6.30 -3.54 -5.15
CA ALA A 136 5.07 -4.19 -5.56
C ALA A 136 5.26 -4.84 -6.95
N LEU A 137 4.74 -6.04 -7.13
CA LEU A 137 4.77 -6.75 -8.42
C LEU A 137 3.36 -7.04 -8.90
N HIS A 138 2.97 -6.34 -9.98
CA HIS A 138 1.68 -6.47 -10.65
C HIS A 138 1.69 -7.61 -11.68
N HIS A 139 0.54 -8.26 -11.90
CA HIS A 139 0.37 -9.44 -12.77
C HIS A 139 0.87 -9.25 -14.21
N THR A 140 0.89 -8.01 -14.73
CA THR A 140 1.37 -7.74 -16.10
C THR A 140 2.89 -7.88 -16.23
N ILE A 141 3.63 -7.87 -15.12
CA ILE A 141 5.07 -8.16 -15.09
C ILE A 141 5.23 -9.67 -14.89
N LYS A 142 4.82 -10.47 -15.88
CA LYS A 142 5.09 -11.91 -15.92
C LYS A 142 6.59 -12.12 -16.06
N LYS A 143 7.27 -12.40 -14.94
CA LYS A 143 8.24 -13.50 -14.77
C LYS A 143 9.07 -13.26 -13.51
N ASN A 144 9.12 -14.31 -12.69
CA ASN A 144 10.00 -14.55 -11.56
C ASN A 144 9.51 -14.04 -10.18
N ARG A 145 8.87 -14.96 -9.44
CA ARG A 145 8.46 -14.83 -8.02
C ARG A 145 9.65 -14.65 -7.05
N SER A 146 10.89 -14.87 -7.52
CA SER A 146 12.09 -14.74 -6.68
C SER A 146 12.23 -13.36 -6.05
N GLY A 147 11.71 -12.29 -6.65
CA GLY A 147 11.74 -10.96 -6.05
C GLY A 147 11.09 -10.94 -4.67
N PHE A 148 9.93 -11.60 -4.54
CA PHE A 148 9.18 -11.72 -3.29
C PHE A 148 9.91 -12.62 -2.28
N LEU A 149 10.36 -13.80 -2.74
CA LEU A 149 11.06 -14.78 -1.90
C LEU A 149 12.42 -14.26 -1.39
N HIS A 150 13.11 -13.42 -2.17
CA HIS A 150 14.35 -12.75 -1.79
C HIS A 150 14.11 -11.41 -1.07
N ARG A 151 12.87 -11.11 -0.63
CA ARG A 151 12.53 -9.92 0.16
C ARG A 151 12.79 -8.59 -0.55
N ARG A 152 12.89 -8.59 -1.89
CA ARG A 152 13.03 -7.38 -2.71
C ARG A 152 11.66 -6.77 -3.01
N ILE A 153 10.66 -7.63 -3.17
CA ILE A 153 9.24 -7.29 -3.35
C ILE A 153 8.51 -7.63 -2.05
N TYR A 154 7.62 -6.73 -1.63
CA TYR A 154 6.83 -6.85 -0.41
C TYR A 154 5.37 -7.22 -0.70
N PHE A 155 4.87 -6.86 -1.87
CA PHE A 155 3.49 -7.09 -2.29
C PHE A 155 3.48 -7.79 -3.64
N GLN A 156 2.78 -8.92 -3.72
CA GLN A 156 2.78 -9.77 -4.90
C GLN A 156 1.36 -10.25 -5.19
N GLU A 157 0.80 -9.83 -6.32
CA GLU A 157 -0.45 -10.40 -6.84
C GLU A 157 -0.26 -11.89 -7.12
N THR A 158 -1.30 -12.68 -6.85
CA THR A 158 -1.36 -14.13 -6.98
C THR A 158 -2.53 -14.51 -7.88
N GLU A 159 -2.34 -15.53 -8.71
CA GLU A 159 -3.37 -15.96 -9.66
C GLU A 159 -4.34 -16.98 -9.03
N THR A 160 -3.86 -17.74 -8.04
CA THR A 160 -4.65 -18.76 -7.32
C THR A 160 -4.31 -18.81 -5.83
N ILE A 161 -5.22 -19.37 -5.04
CA ILE A 161 -5.02 -19.59 -3.60
C ILE A 161 -3.85 -20.57 -3.37
N GLU A 162 -3.75 -21.63 -4.16
CA GLU A 162 -2.66 -22.62 -4.04
C GLU A 162 -1.30 -21.98 -4.28
N GLN A 163 -1.20 -21.07 -5.26
CA GLN A 163 0.00 -20.27 -5.46
C GLN A 163 0.29 -19.40 -4.24
N ALA A 164 -0.71 -18.70 -3.69
CA ALA A 164 -0.53 -17.85 -2.53
C ALA A 164 -0.04 -18.65 -1.31
N GLU A 165 -0.59 -19.85 -1.09
CA GLU A 165 -0.21 -20.77 -0.01
C GLU A 165 1.22 -21.30 -0.18
N GLU A 166 1.59 -21.74 -1.38
CA GLU A 166 2.95 -22.20 -1.69
C GLU A 166 3.96 -21.10 -1.37
N MET A 167 3.72 -19.89 -1.90
CA MET A 167 4.60 -18.74 -1.72
C MET A 167 4.67 -18.29 -0.26
N TRP A 168 3.55 -18.32 0.46
CA TRP A 168 3.52 -18.01 1.88
C TRP A 168 4.34 -19.00 2.71
N ASN A 169 4.18 -20.30 2.45
CA ASN A 169 4.91 -21.34 3.16
C ASN A 169 6.42 -21.23 2.92
N GLU A 170 6.83 -20.97 1.68
CA GLU A 170 8.24 -20.79 1.34
C GLU A 170 8.84 -19.54 2.01
N LEU A 171 8.11 -18.41 1.98
CA LEU A 171 8.51 -17.19 2.67
C LEU A 171 8.64 -17.40 4.19
N LYS A 172 7.64 -18.04 4.78
CA LYS A 172 7.55 -18.33 6.22
C LYS A 172 8.70 -19.23 6.67
N ASN A 173 8.94 -20.34 5.98
CA ASN A 173 10.03 -21.26 6.29
C ASN A 173 11.38 -20.56 6.19
N GLY A 174 11.61 -19.80 5.11
CA GLY A 174 12.82 -19.02 4.95
C GLY A 174 13.03 -18.01 6.09
N TYR A 175 11.97 -17.36 6.58
CA TYR A 175 12.07 -16.43 7.71
C TYR A 175 12.50 -17.13 9.01
N TYR A 176 11.88 -18.25 9.35
CA TYR A 176 12.21 -18.97 10.59
C TYR A 176 13.61 -19.59 10.56
N SER A 177 14.02 -20.23 9.46
CA SER A 177 15.37 -20.79 9.34
C SER A 177 16.46 -19.73 9.48
N ARG A 178 16.24 -18.52 8.93
CA ARG A 178 17.19 -17.39 9.11
C ARG A 178 17.21 -16.89 10.56
N LYS A 179 16.07 -16.85 11.23
CA LYS A 179 15.97 -16.41 12.62
C LYS A 179 16.68 -17.40 13.56
N GLU A 180 16.58 -18.69 13.29
CA GLU A 180 17.31 -19.75 14.01
C GLU A 180 18.81 -19.61 13.78
N LYS A 181 19.25 -19.53 12.53
CA LYS A 181 20.66 -19.29 12.20
C LYS A 181 21.23 -18.04 12.87
N TYR A 182 20.49 -16.94 12.91
CA TYR A 182 20.92 -15.71 13.59
C TYR A 182 21.07 -15.89 15.11
N LYS A 183 20.25 -16.73 15.75
CA LYS A 183 20.40 -17.06 17.17
C LYS A 183 21.65 -17.91 17.39
N GLU A 184 21.84 -18.95 16.58
CA GLU A 184 23.03 -19.81 16.63
C GLU A 184 24.31 -19.00 16.43
N ASP A 185 24.35 -18.13 15.41
CA ASP A 185 25.50 -17.27 15.14
C ASP A 185 25.80 -16.31 16.31
N LYS A 186 24.78 -15.80 17.00
CA LYS A 186 24.94 -14.96 18.21
C LYS A 186 25.42 -15.75 19.43
N GLU A 187 24.98 -16.99 19.58
CA GLU A 187 25.45 -17.88 20.65
C GLU A 187 26.91 -18.28 20.40
N TRP A 188 27.32 -18.48 19.14
CA TRP A 188 28.69 -18.81 18.75
C TRP A 188 29.66 -17.61 18.78
N THR A 189 29.19 -16.39 18.50
CA THR A 189 30.02 -15.17 18.49
C THR A 189 30.05 -14.46 19.84
N GLY A 190 29.58 -15.09 20.91
CA GLY A 190 29.63 -14.60 22.30
C GLY A 190 31.03 -14.57 22.92
N PHE A 191 31.99 -13.95 22.23
CA PHE A 191 33.26 -13.43 22.77
C PHE A 191 33.27 -11.90 22.61
#